data_AF-A0A8H6BX62-F1
#
_entry.id   AF-A0A8H6BX62-F1
#
_cell.length_a   1.000
_cell.length_b   1.000
_cell.length_c   1.000
_cell.angle_alpha   90.00
_cell.angle_beta   90.00
_cell.angle_gamma   90.00
#
_symmetry.space_group_name_H-M   'P 1'
#
loop_
_entity.id
_entity.type
_entity.pdbx_description
1 polymer ?
#
loop_
_entity_poly.entity_id
_entity_poly.type
_entity_poly.pdbx_seq_one_letter_code
_entity_poly.pdbx_strand_id
1 'polypeptide(L)'
;MTKIESINKLLKWAESNGAQISPDVEFKEISKNYIGAIYKGNKVPDSPFCPISIPSKLIITPQTAFKEFSKSLKNTDINDNSILKLHLCHERLNGNSFFYPYLNLLPSLSEIDSPYTWSANDKSYLQGTNLGNSLKENLVTLVEEWWKAINALHDDLPKPEQHYINMKFYYEYKFYTDDDLNKYLNDENIENWTSFPNYLWASLILKSRSFPAYLIDKNNKQDSAMLLPVVDLLNHNSKSKVHWDVSDNYFKFSSESIVPGKEIFNNYGLKGNEELLLAYGFCIENNSQDSVALKIKMPEEKIKAIEEYGIKLPTIDDYTNSVVANDAPSTAETKHQDGVLFFINNENIPSNLIETFQFLVQNEWETGITLRMKLSGLNHLRAALETKKNLLKLDVPQDSQKHKYILWYIESQFKIFTSAIKSIKRMEKEILKDEKTHLTTLKNVFKKDCKFQQSMLFLGFADYDAVLESQFQDQCWLLWLIRCYNRDQYTNDSECLPMWIHDLFVKLRKNTDISAQEVLNYKPIYENLIPDLSVQIPEIYGKGQWTLSEFIIAAKLLDLVGFVRGKEQECILVEQTYS
;
A
#
# COMPACT_ATOMS: atom_id res chain seq x y z
N MET A 1 -23.12 -0.17 35.42
CA MET A 1 -23.71 0.93 34.62
C MET A 1 -23.68 0.48 33.18
N THR A 2 -24.80 0.51 32.48
CA THR A 2 -24.81 0.15 31.06
C THR A 2 -24.07 1.21 30.23
N LYS A 3 -23.59 0.85 29.03
CA LYS A 3 -22.91 1.82 28.15
C LYS A 3 -23.85 2.97 27.76
N ILE A 4 -25.15 2.69 27.62
CA ILE A 4 -26.16 3.72 27.35
C ILE A 4 -26.40 4.65 28.54
N GLU A 5 -26.38 4.16 29.79
CA GLU A 5 -26.41 5.02 30.97
C GLU A 5 -25.21 5.97 31.02
N SER A 6 -24.03 5.49 30.61
CA SER A 6 -22.81 6.31 30.56
C SER A 6 -22.91 7.39 29.47
N ILE A 7 -23.46 7.05 28.29
CA ILE A 7 -23.77 8.03 27.24
C ILE A 7 -24.75 9.08 27.75
N ASN A 8 -25.84 8.67 28.40
CA ASN A 8 -26.83 9.63 28.94
C ASN A 8 -26.21 10.57 29.98
N LYS A 9 -25.23 10.12 30.76
CA LYS A 9 -24.46 11.00 31.66
C LYS A 9 -23.58 11.98 30.89
N LEU A 10 -22.91 11.52 29.83
CA LEU A 10 -22.11 12.39 28.96
C LEU A 10 -22.99 13.46 28.30
N LEU A 11 -24.17 13.11 27.77
CA LEU A 11 -25.10 14.06 27.15
C LEU A 11 -25.53 15.13 28.16
N LYS A 12 -25.96 14.73 29.37
CA LYS A 12 -26.34 15.67 30.44
C LYS A 12 -25.19 16.60 30.85
N TRP A 13 -23.97 16.07 30.94
CA TRP A 13 -22.78 16.88 31.22
C TRP A 13 -22.46 17.85 30.08
N ALA A 14 -22.62 17.42 28.83
CA ALA A 14 -22.38 18.28 27.67
C ALA A 14 -23.42 19.41 27.62
N GLU A 15 -24.70 19.10 27.79
CA GLU A 15 -25.80 20.08 27.83
C GLU A 15 -25.66 21.07 28.99
N SER A 16 -25.32 20.61 30.20
CA SER A 16 -25.06 21.49 31.35
C SER A 16 -23.84 22.40 31.13
N ASN A 17 -22.97 22.03 30.20
CA ASN A 17 -21.86 22.83 29.73
C ASN A 17 -22.14 23.57 28.41
N GLY A 18 -23.40 23.70 28.00
CA GLY A 18 -23.80 24.55 26.87
C GLY A 18 -23.69 23.88 25.50
N ALA A 19 -23.49 22.56 25.41
CA ALA A 19 -23.73 21.83 24.19
C ALA A 19 -25.21 21.91 23.79
N GLN A 20 -25.46 22.00 22.49
CA GLN A 20 -26.82 22.03 21.95
C GLN A 20 -27.06 20.72 21.21
N ILE A 21 -27.91 19.88 21.77
CA ILE A 21 -28.27 18.58 21.22
C ILE A 21 -29.77 18.61 20.94
N SER A 22 -30.16 18.28 19.71
CA SER A 22 -31.57 18.28 19.34
C SER A 22 -32.35 17.23 20.16
N PRO A 23 -33.55 17.56 20.67
CA PRO A 23 -34.40 16.60 21.37
C PRO A 23 -34.86 15.43 20.46
N ASP A 24 -34.73 15.60 19.14
CA ASP A 24 -34.99 14.56 18.17
C ASP A 24 -33.83 13.57 18.03
N VAL A 25 -32.73 13.72 18.76
CA VAL A 25 -31.59 12.78 18.74
C VAL A 25 -31.66 11.88 19.97
N GLU A 26 -31.67 10.57 19.74
CA GLU A 26 -31.61 9.57 20.81
C GLU A 26 -30.54 8.53 20.53
N PHE A 27 -29.60 8.37 21.46
CA PHE A 27 -28.68 7.24 21.41
C PHE A 27 -29.38 5.97 21.90
N LYS A 28 -29.23 4.87 21.17
CA LYS A 28 -29.75 3.55 21.58
C LYS A 28 -28.85 2.43 21.12
N GLU A 29 -28.89 1.31 21.83
CA GLU A 29 -28.26 0.07 21.37
C GLU A 29 -29.10 -0.51 20.22
N ILE A 30 -28.52 -0.53 19.02
CA ILE A 30 -29.17 -1.03 17.79
C ILE A 30 -28.95 -2.54 17.66
N SER A 31 -27.76 -3.01 18.06
CA SER A 31 -27.42 -4.43 18.22
C SER A 31 -26.39 -4.60 19.33
N LYS A 32 -26.12 -5.83 19.77
CA LYS A 32 -25.14 -6.11 20.84
C LYS A 32 -23.83 -5.34 20.61
N ASN A 33 -23.46 -4.48 21.56
CA ASN A 33 -22.25 -3.64 21.52
C ASN A 33 -22.19 -2.58 20.42
N TYR A 34 -23.30 -2.31 19.72
CA TYR A 34 -23.39 -1.29 18.66
C TYR A 34 -24.46 -0.26 19.04
N ILE A 35 -24.00 0.91 19.47
CA ILE A 35 -24.84 2.05 19.85
C ILE A 35 -24.80 3.08 18.73
N GLY A 36 -25.96 3.58 18.33
CA GLY A 36 -26.08 4.61 17.32
C GLY A 36 -27.02 5.73 17.75
N ALA A 37 -26.82 6.91 17.18
CA ALA A 37 -27.70 8.06 17.34
C ALA A 37 -28.87 7.95 16.35
N ILE A 38 -30.10 7.90 16.82
CA ILE A 38 -31.31 7.79 16.00
C ILE A 38 -32.00 9.13 15.94
N TYR A 39 -32.44 9.50 14.74
CA TYR A 39 -33.32 10.65 14.55
C TYR A 39 -34.79 10.26 14.80
N LYS A 40 -35.41 10.84 15.82
CA LYS A 40 -36.81 10.62 16.24
C LYS A 40 -37.79 11.65 15.68
N GLY A 41 -37.33 12.65 14.93
CA GLY A 41 -38.21 13.63 14.32
C GLY A 41 -39.19 12.98 13.33
N ASN A 42 -40.41 13.50 13.25
CA ASN A 42 -41.48 12.94 12.42
C ASN A 42 -41.33 13.21 10.92
N LYS A 43 -40.49 14.17 10.53
CA LYS A 43 -40.23 14.57 9.15
C LYS A 43 -38.73 14.76 8.93
N VAL A 44 -38.28 14.71 7.68
CA VAL A 44 -36.92 15.14 7.32
C VAL A 44 -36.76 16.62 7.73
N PRO A 45 -35.70 16.98 8.46
CA PRO A 45 -35.51 18.35 8.93
C PRO A 45 -35.15 19.30 7.78
N ASP A 46 -35.54 20.56 7.92
CA ASP A 46 -35.22 21.61 6.95
C ASP A 46 -33.70 21.94 7.02
N SER A 47 -33.05 22.12 5.87
CA SER A 47 -31.60 22.37 5.80
C SER A 47 -31.27 23.87 5.93
N PRO A 48 -30.23 24.28 6.70
CA PRO A 48 -29.31 23.43 7.46
C PRO A 48 -29.86 23.02 8.83
N PHE A 49 -29.82 21.72 9.12
CA PHE A 49 -30.15 21.17 10.43
C PHE A 49 -28.89 20.67 11.14
N CYS A 50 -28.57 21.27 12.28
CA CYS A 50 -27.43 20.92 13.11
C CYS A 50 -27.89 20.17 14.37
N PRO A 51 -28.01 18.83 14.34
CA PRO A 51 -28.50 18.06 15.47
C PRO A 51 -27.59 18.13 16.71
N ILE A 52 -26.30 18.40 16.53
CA ILE A 52 -25.30 18.43 17.62
C ILE A 52 -24.37 19.62 17.39
N SER A 53 -24.27 20.50 18.39
CA SER A 53 -23.29 21.60 18.43
C SER A 53 -22.52 21.58 19.76
N ILE A 54 -21.19 21.58 19.67
CA ILE A 54 -20.27 21.45 20.81
C ILE A 54 -19.52 22.77 21.02
N PRO A 55 -19.65 23.44 22.18
CA PRO A 55 -18.92 24.68 22.44
C PRO A 55 -17.42 24.39 22.59
N SER A 56 -16.58 25.36 22.21
CA SER A 56 -15.11 25.19 22.21
C SER A 56 -14.51 24.71 23.53
N LYS A 57 -15.12 25.05 24.67
CA LYS A 57 -14.67 24.58 25.99
C LYS A 57 -14.79 23.07 26.22
N LEU A 58 -15.61 22.37 25.44
CA LEU A 58 -15.77 20.92 25.51
C LEU A 58 -14.84 20.18 24.54
N ILE A 59 -14.14 20.89 23.66
CA ILE A 59 -13.25 20.31 22.66
C ILE A 59 -11.88 20.06 23.32
N ILE A 60 -11.36 18.84 23.18
CA ILE A 60 -10.04 18.48 23.70
C ILE A 60 -9.03 18.65 22.57
N THR A 61 -8.08 19.56 22.76
CA THR A 61 -7.11 19.99 21.74
C THR A 61 -5.69 19.92 22.28
N PRO A 62 -4.65 19.97 21.42
CA PRO A 62 -3.28 20.07 21.90
C PRO A 62 -3.04 21.34 22.72
N GLN A 63 -3.75 22.44 22.45
CA GLN A 63 -3.68 23.65 23.27
C GLN A 63 -4.25 23.43 24.68
N THR A 64 -5.31 22.63 24.81
CA THR A 64 -5.85 22.23 26.12
C THR A 64 -4.78 21.48 26.92
N ALA A 65 -4.13 20.51 26.27
CA ALA A 65 -3.02 19.75 26.86
C ALA A 65 -1.82 20.65 27.21
N PHE A 66 -1.42 21.56 26.31
CA PHE A 66 -0.30 22.47 26.54
C PHE A 66 -0.58 23.44 27.70
N LYS A 67 -1.81 23.96 27.84
CA LYS A 67 -2.16 24.82 28.98
C LYS A 67 -1.99 24.10 30.32
N GLU A 68 -2.31 22.80 30.36
CA GLU A 68 -2.15 21.97 31.56
C GLU A 68 -0.69 21.59 31.81
N PHE A 69 0.02 21.10 30.80
CA PHE A 69 1.37 20.56 30.93
C PHE A 69 2.50 21.58 30.73
N SER A 70 2.24 22.81 30.26
CA SER A 70 3.28 23.79 29.88
C SER A 70 4.29 24.08 30.99
N LYS A 71 3.86 24.07 32.26
CA LYS A 71 4.75 24.27 33.42
C LYS A 71 5.53 23.02 33.81
N SER A 72 5.09 21.86 33.33
CA SER A 72 5.58 20.53 33.67
C SER A 72 6.26 19.85 32.48
N LEU A 73 6.71 20.61 31.47
CA LEU A 73 7.49 20.11 30.34
C LEU A 73 8.90 20.71 30.34
N LYS A 74 9.94 19.86 30.24
CA LYS A 74 11.37 20.22 30.20
C LYS A 74 11.78 20.82 28.85
N ASN A 75 11.21 20.33 27.75
CA ASN A 75 11.52 20.71 26.37
C ASN A 75 10.24 20.95 25.56
N THR A 76 10.27 21.90 24.60
CA THR A 76 9.13 22.24 23.73
C THR A 76 9.18 21.56 22.35
N ASP A 77 10.23 20.79 22.04
CA ASP A 77 10.38 20.10 20.76
C ASP A 77 9.70 18.72 20.76
N ILE A 78 8.41 18.72 21.08
CA ILE A 78 7.56 17.52 21.08
C ILE A 78 6.41 17.77 20.13
N ASN A 79 5.99 16.74 19.40
CA ASN A 79 4.80 16.81 18.57
C ASN A 79 3.55 17.11 19.43
N ASP A 80 2.71 18.05 18.96
CA ASP A 80 1.51 18.52 19.66
C ASP A 80 0.55 17.36 20.01
N ASN A 81 0.44 16.36 19.13
CA ASN A 81 -0.38 15.17 19.35
C ASN A 81 0.21 14.25 20.42
N SER A 82 1.53 14.20 20.59
CA SER A 82 2.16 13.41 21.65
C SER A 82 1.85 13.97 23.03
N ILE A 83 1.81 15.30 23.16
CA ILE A 83 1.38 15.99 24.38
C ILE A 83 -0.11 15.74 24.63
N LEU A 84 -0.94 15.80 23.59
CA LEU A 84 -2.36 15.45 23.69
C LEU A 84 -2.57 14.02 24.19
N LYS A 85 -1.81 13.03 23.67
CA LYS A 85 -1.89 11.63 24.13
C LYS A 85 -1.56 11.52 25.62
N LEU A 86 -0.49 12.15 26.09
CA LEU A 86 -0.14 12.16 27.52
C LEU A 86 -1.23 12.80 28.38
N HIS A 87 -1.83 13.90 27.92
CA HIS A 87 -2.92 14.54 28.61
C HIS A 87 -4.14 13.64 28.73
N LEU A 88 -4.51 12.91 27.67
CA LEU A 88 -5.59 11.93 27.74
C LEU A 88 -5.30 10.82 28.75
N CYS A 89 -4.07 10.30 28.78
CA CYS A 89 -3.67 9.30 29.76
C CYS A 89 -3.80 9.83 31.20
N HIS A 90 -3.32 11.04 31.46
CA HIS A 90 -3.36 11.68 32.77
C HIS A 90 -4.79 11.97 33.24
N GLU A 91 -5.61 12.58 32.38
CA GLU A 91 -6.99 12.95 32.74
C GLU A 91 -7.91 11.74 32.89
N ARG A 92 -7.63 10.62 32.20
CA ARG A 92 -8.43 9.38 32.36
C ARG A 92 -8.32 8.81 33.78
N LEU A 93 -7.21 9.03 34.47
CA LEU A 93 -7.04 8.66 35.88
C LEU A 93 -7.83 9.58 36.82
N ASN A 94 -7.92 10.85 36.47
CA ASN A 94 -8.42 11.89 37.34
C ASN A 94 -9.95 11.81 37.46
N GLY A 95 -10.43 11.21 38.56
CA GLY A 95 -11.87 11.12 38.87
C GLY A 95 -12.59 12.47 38.97
N ASN A 96 -11.84 13.57 39.13
CA ASN A 96 -12.36 14.94 39.14
C ASN A 96 -12.09 15.68 37.82
N SER A 97 -11.63 15.00 36.77
CA SER A 97 -11.39 15.59 35.46
C SER A 97 -12.66 16.27 34.96
N PHE A 98 -12.50 17.45 34.37
CA PHE A 98 -13.59 18.13 33.68
C PHE A 98 -14.19 17.24 32.58
N PHE A 99 -13.36 16.45 31.91
CA PHE A 99 -13.72 15.53 30.83
C PHE A 99 -14.05 14.10 31.30
N TYR A 100 -14.14 13.86 32.62
CA TYR A 100 -14.35 12.52 33.18
C TYR A 100 -15.53 11.75 32.54
N PRO A 101 -16.73 12.34 32.32
CA PRO A 101 -17.84 11.61 31.68
C PRO A 101 -17.54 11.13 30.26
N TYR A 102 -16.68 11.83 29.53
CA TYR A 102 -16.25 11.46 28.18
C TYR A 102 -15.16 10.39 28.24
N LEU A 103 -14.10 10.63 29.02
CA LEU A 103 -12.96 9.71 29.11
C LEU A 103 -13.35 8.34 29.67
N ASN A 104 -14.27 8.29 30.63
CA ASN A 104 -14.79 7.04 31.19
C ASN A 104 -15.70 6.26 30.21
N LEU A 105 -16.17 6.88 29.12
CA LEU A 105 -16.98 6.23 28.10
C LEU A 105 -16.13 5.62 26.97
N LEU A 106 -14.91 6.11 26.78
CA LEU A 106 -14.01 5.63 25.73
C LEU A 106 -13.65 4.15 25.95
N PRO A 107 -13.50 3.37 24.86
CA PRO A 107 -13.19 1.95 24.97
C PRO A 107 -11.81 1.73 25.60
N SER A 108 -11.65 0.65 26.36
CA SER A 108 -10.33 0.18 26.79
C SER A 108 -9.49 -0.32 25.62
N LEU A 109 -8.19 -0.53 25.85
CA LEU A 109 -7.31 -1.09 24.84
C LEU A 109 -7.76 -2.51 24.39
N SER A 110 -8.27 -3.30 25.33
CA SER A 110 -8.84 -4.64 25.06
C SER A 110 -10.17 -4.60 24.30
N GLU A 111 -11.00 -3.57 24.50
CA GLU A 111 -12.24 -3.38 23.75
C GLU A 111 -12.00 -2.87 22.32
N ILE A 112 -10.93 -2.11 22.09
CA ILE A 112 -10.51 -1.69 20.73
C ILE A 112 -10.01 -2.90 19.93
N ASP A 113 -9.35 -3.86 20.58
CA ASP A 113 -8.88 -5.11 19.97
C ASP A 113 -8.05 -4.89 18.69
N SER A 114 -7.15 -3.90 18.74
CA SER A 114 -6.24 -3.57 17.64
C SER A 114 -5.20 -4.68 17.42
N PRO A 115 -4.76 -4.94 16.17
CA PRO A 115 -3.69 -5.90 15.86
C PRO A 115 -2.39 -5.73 16.65
N TYR A 116 -2.11 -4.55 17.20
CA TYR A 116 -0.98 -4.35 18.10
C TYR A 116 -1.05 -5.22 19.37
N THR A 117 -2.26 -5.49 19.87
CA THR A 117 -2.50 -6.16 21.14
C THR A 117 -2.81 -7.65 20.96
N TRP A 118 -2.75 -8.17 19.74
CA TRP A 118 -3.11 -9.56 19.44
C TRP A 118 -2.02 -10.57 19.81
N SER A 119 -2.44 -11.82 19.99
CA SER A 119 -1.56 -12.97 20.22
C SER A 119 -0.69 -13.26 18.99
N ALA A 120 0.39 -14.03 19.17
CA ALA A 120 1.21 -14.49 18.05
C ALA A 120 0.39 -15.26 17.00
N ASN A 121 -0.57 -16.08 17.46
CA ASN A 121 -1.44 -16.87 16.59
C ASN A 121 -2.31 -15.98 15.68
N ASP A 122 -3.00 -15.00 16.26
CA ASP A 122 -3.88 -14.11 15.50
C ASP A 122 -3.10 -13.24 14.50
N LYS A 123 -1.93 -12.73 14.92
CA LYS A 123 -1.02 -11.96 14.04
C LYS A 123 -0.50 -12.80 12.88
N SER A 124 -0.31 -14.11 13.06
CA SER A 124 0.24 -14.99 12.03
C SER A 124 -0.64 -15.08 10.77
N TYR A 125 -1.94 -14.81 10.89
CA TYR A 125 -2.88 -14.75 9.77
C TYR A 125 -2.69 -13.49 8.91
N LEU A 126 -2.19 -12.39 9.50
CA LEU A 126 -1.88 -11.16 8.75
C LEU A 126 -0.55 -11.24 7.98
N GLN A 127 0.22 -12.32 8.14
CA GLN A 127 1.49 -12.49 7.43
C GLN A 127 1.28 -12.42 5.91
N GLY A 128 2.15 -11.67 5.23
CA GLY A 128 2.06 -11.45 3.78
C GLY A 128 1.20 -10.23 3.39
N THR A 129 0.37 -9.71 4.31
CA THR A 129 -0.35 -8.44 4.12
C THR A 129 0.53 -7.22 4.44
N ASN A 130 0.15 -6.04 3.96
CA ASN A 130 0.83 -4.79 4.30
C ASN A 130 0.75 -4.48 5.80
N LEU A 131 -0.46 -4.57 6.37
CA LEU A 131 -0.68 -4.47 7.81
C LEU A 131 0.27 -5.38 8.60
N GLY A 132 0.26 -6.70 8.34
CA GLY A 132 1.08 -7.66 9.07
C GLY A 132 2.59 -7.35 8.99
N ASN A 133 3.07 -6.90 7.84
CA ASN A 133 4.48 -6.53 7.66
C ASN A 133 4.87 -5.21 8.36
N SER A 134 3.92 -4.28 8.53
CA SER A 134 4.19 -2.95 9.10
C SER A 134 3.95 -2.84 10.60
N LEU A 135 3.25 -3.79 11.24
CA LEU A 135 2.90 -3.72 12.67
C LEU A 135 4.12 -3.50 13.57
N LYS A 136 5.20 -4.26 13.36
CA LYS A 136 6.40 -4.18 14.20
C LYS A 136 7.10 -2.82 14.06
N GLU A 137 7.29 -2.34 12.84
CA GLU A 137 7.92 -1.04 12.56
C GLU A 137 7.09 0.13 13.10
N ASN A 138 5.77 0.06 12.93
CA ASN A 138 4.84 1.03 13.48
C ASN A 138 4.88 1.05 15.03
N LEU A 139 4.95 -0.12 15.66
CA LEU A 139 5.05 -0.22 17.12
C LEU A 139 6.36 0.38 17.63
N VAL A 140 7.49 0.12 16.95
CA VAL A 140 8.79 0.75 17.29
C VAL A 140 8.67 2.27 17.24
N THR A 141 8.05 2.81 16.19
CA THR A 141 7.84 4.26 16.05
C THR A 141 6.99 4.82 17.20
N LEU A 142 5.92 4.13 17.60
CA LEU A 142 5.07 4.53 18.72
C LEU A 142 5.80 4.45 20.07
N VAL A 143 6.66 3.45 20.27
CA VAL A 143 7.48 3.33 21.49
C VAL A 143 8.50 4.47 21.57
N GLU A 144 9.17 4.81 20.47
CA GLU A 144 10.09 5.94 20.40
C GLU A 144 9.37 7.28 20.65
N GLU A 145 8.19 7.47 20.07
CA GLU A 145 7.34 8.64 20.30
C GLU A 145 6.96 8.77 21.78
N TRP A 146 6.46 7.69 22.36
CA TRP A 146 6.12 7.61 23.79
C TRP A 146 7.33 7.91 24.68
N TRP A 147 8.48 7.31 24.39
CA TRP A 147 9.71 7.51 25.14
C TRP A 147 10.16 8.97 25.17
N LYS A 148 10.09 9.65 24.02
CA LYS A 148 10.38 11.09 23.93
C LYS A 148 9.36 11.90 24.74
N ALA A 149 8.08 11.58 24.62
CA ALA A 149 7.01 12.29 25.30
C ALA A 149 7.14 12.20 26.83
N ILE A 150 7.37 11.00 27.39
CA ILE A 150 7.48 10.82 28.85
C ILE A 150 8.74 11.47 29.42
N ASN A 151 9.87 11.45 28.69
CA ASN A 151 11.13 12.05 29.17
C ASN A 151 11.11 13.57 29.15
N ALA A 152 10.17 14.16 28.42
CA ALA A 152 9.98 15.58 28.44
C ALA A 152 9.16 16.07 29.63
N LEU A 153 8.54 15.19 30.42
CA LEU A 153 7.84 15.58 31.63
C LEU A 153 8.85 16.06 32.69
N HIS A 154 8.53 17.18 33.35
CA HIS A 154 9.32 17.75 34.43
C HIS A 154 9.24 16.89 35.69
N ASP A 155 10.27 16.95 36.54
CA ASP A 155 10.39 16.06 37.71
C ASP A 155 9.42 16.42 38.85
N ASP A 156 8.91 17.66 38.85
CA ASP A 156 7.92 18.16 39.81
C ASP A 156 6.51 17.61 39.60
N LEU A 157 6.19 17.16 38.39
CA LEU A 157 4.91 16.51 38.09
C LEU A 157 4.86 15.16 38.82
N PRO A 158 3.87 14.92 39.70
CA PRO A 158 3.71 13.65 40.39
C PRO A 158 3.55 12.51 39.38
N LYS A 159 4.38 11.48 39.51
CA LYS A 159 4.35 10.28 38.66
C LYS A 159 3.94 9.06 39.50
N PRO A 160 3.30 8.05 38.88
CA PRO A 160 3.00 6.79 39.56
C PRO A 160 4.27 6.10 40.08
N GLU A 161 4.17 5.32 41.15
CA GLU A 161 5.31 4.58 41.72
C GLU A 161 5.96 3.65 40.67
N GLN A 162 5.14 3.06 39.80
CA GLN A 162 5.57 2.16 38.73
C GLN A 162 6.15 2.90 37.50
N HIS A 163 6.31 4.23 37.53
CA HIS A 163 6.91 4.99 36.42
C HIS A 163 8.28 4.45 36.00
N TYR A 164 9.13 4.07 36.96
CA TYR A 164 10.46 3.50 36.67
C TYR A 164 10.39 2.12 36.01
N ILE A 165 9.33 1.35 36.26
CA ILE A 165 9.09 0.07 35.57
C ILE A 165 8.81 0.33 34.10
N ASN A 166 8.06 1.40 33.78
CA ASN A 166 7.82 1.79 32.40
C ASN A 166 9.13 2.14 31.69
N MET A 167 10.05 2.83 32.36
CA MET A 167 11.34 3.13 31.73
C MET A 167 12.15 1.90 31.34
N LYS A 168 11.97 0.78 32.06
CA LYS A 168 12.60 -0.50 31.68
C LYS A 168 11.99 -1.09 30.41
N PHE A 169 10.68 -0.98 30.22
CA PHE A 169 9.99 -1.49 29.03
C PHE A 169 10.65 -0.99 27.74
N TYR A 170 11.06 0.28 27.67
CA TYR A 170 11.74 0.85 26.49
C TYR A 170 13.03 0.09 26.09
N TYR A 171 13.75 -0.49 27.06
CA TYR A 171 14.95 -1.28 26.76
C TYR A 171 14.61 -2.76 26.52
N GLU A 172 13.64 -3.30 27.25
CA GLU A 172 13.31 -4.72 27.26
C GLU A 172 12.41 -5.15 26.09
N TYR A 173 11.52 -4.27 25.59
CA TYR A 173 10.55 -4.63 24.54
C TYR A 173 11.20 -5.13 23.26
N LYS A 174 12.47 -4.75 23.01
CA LYS A 174 13.26 -5.20 21.87
C LYS A 174 13.51 -6.72 21.88
N PHE A 175 13.38 -7.35 23.04
CA PHE A 175 13.52 -8.78 23.25
C PHE A 175 12.18 -9.51 23.45
N TYR A 176 11.05 -8.80 23.44
CA TYR A 176 9.75 -9.40 23.67
C TYR A 176 9.31 -10.22 22.46
N THR A 177 8.72 -11.38 22.73
CA THR A 177 7.94 -12.12 21.74
C THR A 177 6.58 -11.47 21.53
N ASP A 178 5.83 -11.89 20.51
CA ASP A 178 4.46 -11.41 20.30
C ASP A 178 3.54 -11.75 21.48
N ASP A 179 3.78 -12.87 22.18
CA ASP A 179 3.00 -13.26 23.34
C ASP A 179 3.37 -12.45 24.60
N ASP A 180 4.65 -12.08 24.77
CA ASP A 180 5.08 -11.15 25.82
C ASP A 180 4.44 -9.77 25.63
N LEU A 181 4.44 -9.26 24.39
CA LEU A 181 3.77 -8.00 24.03
C LEU A 181 2.26 -8.10 24.21
N ASN A 182 1.64 -9.18 23.76
CA ASN A 182 0.20 -9.42 23.96
C ASN A 182 -0.15 -9.34 25.45
N LYS A 183 0.61 -10.04 26.30
CA LYS A 183 0.38 -10.01 27.75
C LYS A 183 0.56 -8.62 28.34
N TYR A 184 1.66 -7.93 28.01
CA TYR A 184 1.96 -6.60 28.53
C TYR A 184 0.93 -5.55 28.11
N LEU A 185 0.50 -5.58 26.84
CA LEU A 185 -0.46 -4.61 26.30
C LEU A 185 -1.89 -4.87 26.79
N ASN A 186 -2.26 -6.12 27.08
CA ASN A 186 -3.59 -6.45 27.62
C ASN A 186 -3.70 -6.31 29.15
N ASP A 187 -2.58 -6.21 29.87
CA ASP A 187 -2.54 -5.85 31.30
C ASP A 187 -2.52 -4.32 31.48
N GLU A 188 -3.49 -3.64 30.85
CA GLU A 188 -3.62 -2.18 30.87
C GLU A 188 -3.97 -1.68 32.29
N ASN A 189 -2.97 -1.20 33.04
CA ASN A 189 -3.19 -0.50 34.31
C ASN A 189 -3.33 1.02 34.11
N ILE A 190 -4.56 1.52 34.25
CA ILE A 190 -4.91 2.95 34.13
C ILE A 190 -4.20 3.81 35.19
N GLU A 191 -3.94 3.27 36.39
CA GLU A 191 -3.22 3.97 37.47
C GLU A 191 -1.81 4.38 37.05
N ASN A 192 -1.26 3.64 36.09
CA ASN A 192 0.05 3.90 35.54
C ASN A 192 -0.02 4.68 34.23
N TRP A 193 -0.56 5.90 34.27
CA TRP A 193 -0.83 6.74 33.09
C TRP A 193 0.41 7.04 32.21
N THR A 194 1.62 6.91 32.76
CA THR A 194 2.88 7.07 32.00
C THR A 194 3.32 5.82 31.23
N SER A 195 2.59 4.71 31.34
CA SER A 195 2.93 3.44 30.71
C SER A 195 2.68 3.46 29.19
N PHE A 196 3.40 2.61 28.47
CA PHE A 196 3.20 2.47 27.03
C PHE A 196 1.79 1.96 26.66
N PRO A 197 1.15 1.01 27.37
CA PRO A 197 -0.24 0.61 27.07
C PRO A 197 -1.23 1.78 27.11
N ASN A 198 -1.13 2.67 28.10
CA ASN A 198 -1.98 3.87 28.14
C ASN A 198 -1.69 4.82 26.97
N TYR A 199 -0.41 4.99 26.62
CA TYR A 199 -0.04 5.80 25.46
C TYR A 199 -0.54 5.21 24.14
N LEU A 200 -0.46 3.88 23.98
CA LEU A 200 -1.01 3.16 22.84
C LEU A 200 -2.54 3.31 22.78
N TRP A 201 -3.22 3.20 23.91
CA TRP A 201 -4.65 3.50 24.03
C TRP A 201 -4.96 4.91 23.52
N ALA A 202 -4.28 5.94 24.03
CA ALA A 202 -4.51 7.32 23.60
C ALA A 202 -4.22 7.51 22.10
N SER A 203 -3.19 6.85 21.58
CA SER A 203 -2.86 6.84 20.15
C SER A 203 -3.99 6.23 19.30
N LEU A 204 -4.57 5.12 19.75
CA LEU A 204 -5.70 4.46 19.07
C LEU A 204 -7.01 5.27 19.20
N ILE A 205 -7.24 5.94 20.34
CA ILE A 205 -8.35 6.88 20.50
C ILE A 205 -8.22 8.02 19.49
N LEU A 206 -7.04 8.66 19.36
CA LEU A 206 -6.86 9.72 18.37
C LEU A 206 -7.03 9.18 16.94
N LYS A 207 -6.45 8.01 16.61
CA LYS A 207 -6.61 7.41 15.26
C LYS A 207 -8.06 7.11 14.89
N SER A 208 -8.88 6.71 15.85
CA SER A 208 -10.26 6.27 15.58
C SER A 208 -11.31 7.38 15.74
N ARG A 209 -11.03 8.42 16.54
CA ARG A 209 -12.05 9.39 17.00
C ARG A 209 -11.68 10.86 16.78
N SER A 210 -10.45 11.15 16.35
CA SER A 210 -10.04 12.55 16.19
C SER A 210 -10.60 13.22 14.95
N PHE A 211 -10.68 14.54 15.05
CA PHE A 211 -10.97 15.48 13.99
C PHE A 211 -9.76 16.39 13.79
N PRO A 212 -9.60 17.00 12.62
CA PRO A 212 -8.49 17.92 12.40
C PRO A 212 -8.65 19.21 13.22
N ALA A 213 -7.65 19.57 14.02
CA ALA A 213 -7.69 20.73 14.89
C ALA A 213 -7.66 22.07 14.14
N TYR A 214 -7.24 22.09 12.86
CA TYR A 214 -7.32 23.34 12.07
C TYR A 214 -8.75 23.77 11.75
N LEU A 215 -9.74 22.90 11.92
CA LEU A 215 -11.15 23.25 11.75
C LEU A 215 -11.57 24.36 12.73
N ILE A 216 -11.02 24.34 13.95
CA ILE A 216 -11.31 25.33 14.99
C ILE A 216 -10.32 26.51 15.00
N ASP A 217 -9.08 26.29 14.57
CA ASP A 217 -8.05 27.33 14.46
C ASP A 217 -7.11 27.01 13.30
N LYS A 218 -7.21 27.79 12.22
CA LYS A 218 -6.44 27.59 10.98
C LYS A 218 -4.91 27.69 11.16
N ASN A 219 -4.43 28.18 12.31
CA ASN A 219 -3.00 28.20 12.63
C ASN A 219 -2.47 26.84 13.11
N ASN A 220 -3.35 25.88 13.41
CA ASN A 220 -2.95 24.53 13.75
C ASN A 220 -2.28 23.82 12.58
N LYS A 221 -1.30 22.97 12.88
CA LYS A 221 -0.69 22.07 11.89
C LYS A 221 -1.75 21.14 11.32
N GLN A 222 -1.55 20.72 10.08
CA GLN A 222 -2.50 19.90 9.33
C GLN A 222 -2.72 18.51 9.96
N ASP A 223 -1.70 17.97 10.62
CA ASP A 223 -1.71 16.69 11.33
C ASP A 223 -2.21 16.82 12.78
N SER A 224 -2.50 18.02 13.25
CA SER A 224 -2.96 18.27 14.63
C SER A 224 -4.37 17.70 14.84
N ALA A 225 -4.52 16.88 15.87
CA ALA A 225 -5.76 16.18 16.19
C ALA A 225 -6.53 16.86 17.34
N MET A 226 -7.87 16.81 17.29
CA MET A 226 -8.76 17.19 18.39
C MET A 226 -9.82 16.12 18.63
N LEU A 227 -10.38 16.05 19.84
CA LEU A 227 -11.53 15.21 20.16
C LEU A 227 -12.77 16.08 20.39
N LEU A 228 -13.90 15.60 19.87
CA LEU A 228 -15.20 16.23 19.97
C LEU A 228 -16.15 15.31 20.75
N PRO A 229 -16.24 15.44 22.09
CA PRO A 229 -17.19 14.67 22.87
C PRO A 229 -18.60 14.76 22.29
N VAL A 230 -19.34 13.65 22.32
CA VAL A 230 -20.68 13.46 21.73
C VAL A 230 -20.68 13.29 20.20
N VAL A 231 -19.97 14.12 19.45
CA VAL A 231 -19.93 14.01 17.98
C VAL A 231 -19.20 12.73 17.53
N ASP A 232 -18.14 12.35 18.24
CA ASP A 232 -17.37 11.12 17.99
C ASP A 232 -18.09 9.81 18.36
N LEU A 233 -19.33 9.89 18.85
CA LEU A 233 -20.22 8.74 19.07
C LEU A 233 -21.04 8.36 17.84
N LEU A 234 -21.10 9.24 16.82
CA LEU A 234 -21.83 8.98 15.59
C LEU A 234 -21.08 7.97 14.73
N ASN A 235 -21.73 6.85 14.36
CA ASN A 235 -21.09 5.81 13.55
C ASN A 235 -20.80 6.26 12.11
N HIS A 236 -19.91 5.52 11.44
CA HIS A 236 -19.47 5.77 10.08
C HIS A 236 -20.49 5.33 9.02
N ASN A 237 -20.72 6.18 8.02
CA ASN A 237 -21.23 5.78 6.71
C ASN A 237 -20.63 6.66 5.61
N SER A 238 -19.86 6.05 4.70
CA SER A 238 -19.19 6.77 3.61
C SER A 238 -20.13 7.45 2.62
N LYS A 239 -21.41 7.05 2.59
CA LYS A 239 -22.45 7.67 1.73
C LYS A 239 -23.14 8.86 2.38
N SER A 240 -22.91 9.10 3.66
CA SER A 240 -23.53 10.21 4.37
C SER A 240 -22.87 11.54 4.01
N LYS A 241 -23.69 12.49 3.60
CA LYS A 241 -23.29 13.87 3.33
C LYS A 241 -23.34 14.66 4.62
N VAL A 242 -22.17 14.90 5.20
CA VAL A 242 -22.00 15.61 6.47
C VAL A 242 -21.24 16.90 6.25
N HIS A 243 -21.56 17.92 7.03
CA HIS A 243 -20.83 19.19 7.04
C HIS A 243 -20.44 19.54 8.46
N TRP A 244 -19.21 20.00 8.62
CA TRP A 244 -18.65 20.49 9.87
C TRP A 244 -18.42 21.99 9.73
N ASP A 245 -19.03 22.77 10.62
CA ASP A 245 -18.85 24.21 10.66
C ASP A 245 -18.33 24.64 12.03
N VAL A 246 -17.54 25.71 12.06
CA VAL A 246 -17.11 26.35 13.30
C VAL A 246 -17.55 27.81 13.28
N SER A 247 -18.63 28.08 14.00
CA SER A 247 -19.20 29.42 14.12
C SER A 247 -19.75 29.65 15.52
N ASP A 248 -19.78 30.92 15.95
CA ASP A 248 -20.28 31.35 17.26
C ASP A 248 -19.60 30.67 18.46
N ASN A 249 -18.33 30.26 18.32
CA ASN A 249 -17.57 29.49 19.32
C ASN A 249 -18.09 28.05 19.55
N TYR A 250 -18.79 27.49 18.56
CA TYR A 250 -19.25 26.11 18.51
C TYR A 250 -18.66 25.37 17.31
N PHE A 251 -18.36 24.09 17.49
CA PHE A 251 -18.32 23.12 16.40
C PHE A 251 -19.74 22.62 16.14
N LYS A 252 -20.22 22.70 14.90
CA LYS A 252 -21.58 22.33 14.50
C LYS A 252 -21.50 21.15 13.53
N PHE A 253 -22.11 20.03 13.91
CA PHE A 253 -22.28 18.87 13.04
C PHE A 253 -23.65 18.96 12.36
N SER A 254 -23.68 18.82 11.03
CA SER A 254 -24.91 18.74 10.23
C SER A 254 -24.83 17.62 9.21
N SER A 255 -25.98 17.10 8.80
CA SER A 255 -26.07 16.02 7.81
C SER A 255 -27.32 16.15 6.96
N GLU A 256 -27.15 16.08 5.64
CA GLU A 256 -28.25 16.05 4.67
C GLU A 256 -28.89 14.65 4.58
N SER A 257 -28.30 13.66 5.24
CA SER A 257 -28.71 12.25 5.16
C SER A 257 -29.67 11.82 6.26
N ILE A 258 -30.20 12.78 7.03
CA ILE A 258 -31.06 12.51 8.19
C ILE A 258 -32.47 12.09 7.73
N VAL A 259 -32.91 10.94 8.22
CA VAL A 259 -34.23 10.37 7.92
C VAL A 259 -34.92 9.95 9.22
N PRO A 260 -36.22 10.24 9.40
CA PRO A 260 -37.02 9.75 10.53
C PRO A 260 -36.84 8.25 10.82
N GLY A 261 -36.55 7.93 12.08
CA GLY A 261 -36.37 6.55 12.58
C GLY A 261 -35.07 5.87 12.16
N LYS A 262 -34.17 6.58 11.46
CA LYS A 262 -32.87 6.04 11.03
C LYS A 262 -31.72 6.58 11.87
N GLU A 263 -30.61 5.86 11.80
CA GLU A 263 -29.36 6.28 12.43
C GLU A 263 -28.77 7.50 11.70
N ILE A 264 -28.27 8.44 12.48
CA ILE A 264 -27.50 9.60 12.06
C ILE A 264 -26.05 9.16 12.00
N PHE A 265 -25.50 9.13 10.80
CA PHE A 265 -24.11 8.76 10.57
C PHE A 265 -23.22 9.98 10.39
N ASN A 266 -21.99 9.88 10.88
CA ASN A 266 -20.89 10.71 10.44
C ASN A 266 -20.20 10.07 9.21
N ASN A 267 -19.37 10.82 8.51
CA ASN A 267 -18.54 10.32 7.42
C ASN A 267 -17.06 10.46 7.81
N TYR A 268 -16.35 9.33 7.92
CA TYR A 268 -14.96 9.31 8.34
C TYR A 268 -13.99 9.33 7.14
N GLY A 269 -14.50 9.55 5.93
CA GLY A 269 -13.78 9.39 4.68
C GLY A 269 -13.85 7.96 4.12
N LEU A 270 -13.18 7.75 2.99
CA LEU A 270 -13.16 6.47 2.29
C LEU A 270 -12.12 5.52 2.93
N LYS A 271 -12.45 4.97 4.10
CA LYS A 271 -11.53 4.10 4.87
C LYS A 271 -11.51 2.67 4.33
N GLY A 272 -10.30 2.17 4.08
CA GLY A 272 -10.05 0.76 3.73
C GLY A 272 -10.06 -0.15 4.95
N ASN A 273 -10.16 -1.45 4.73
CA ASN A 273 -10.21 -2.45 5.81
C ASN A 273 -8.89 -2.51 6.60
N GLU A 274 -7.74 -2.18 6.00
CA GLU A 274 -6.47 -2.09 6.72
C GLU A 274 -6.54 -1.06 7.86
N GLU A 275 -7.06 0.15 7.56
CA GLU A 275 -7.18 1.23 8.54
C GLU A 275 -8.26 0.92 9.58
N LEU A 276 -9.41 0.39 9.15
CA LEU A 276 -10.50 0.01 10.04
C LEU A 276 -10.04 -1.06 11.04
N LEU A 277 -9.33 -2.08 10.58
CA LEU A 277 -8.84 -3.15 11.45
C LEU A 277 -7.81 -2.61 12.44
N LEU A 278 -6.86 -1.80 11.97
CA LEU A 278 -5.80 -1.26 12.81
C LEU A 278 -6.32 -0.33 13.90
N ALA A 279 -7.16 0.63 13.54
CA ALA A 279 -7.58 1.72 14.43
C ALA A 279 -8.88 1.41 15.20
N TYR A 280 -9.79 0.60 14.64
CA TYR A 280 -11.12 0.36 15.20
C TYR A 280 -11.37 -1.11 15.60
N GLY A 281 -10.48 -2.04 15.22
CA GLY A 281 -10.64 -3.47 15.54
C GLY A 281 -11.75 -4.18 14.77
N PHE A 282 -12.22 -3.62 13.65
CA PHE A 282 -13.23 -4.26 12.80
C PHE A 282 -12.93 -4.11 11.31
N CYS A 283 -13.53 -4.98 10.50
CA CYS A 283 -13.54 -4.88 9.05
C CYS A 283 -14.96 -4.84 8.53
N ILE A 284 -15.15 -4.26 7.34
CA ILE A 284 -16.42 -4.32 6.62
C ILE A 284 -16.32 -5.42 5.57
N GLU A 285 -17.26 -6.36 5.61
CA GLU A 285 -17.41 -7.38 4.58
C GLU A 285 -17.68 -6.72 3.22
N ASN A 286 -16.95 -7.12 2.17
CA ASN A 286 -17.08 -6.58 0.82
C ASN A 286 -16.96 -5.03 0.75
N ASN A 287 -16.02 -4.44 1.50
CA ASN A 287 -15.80 -3.00 1.51
C ASN A 287 -15.43 -2.46 0.10
N SER A 288 -16.36 -1.74 -0.53
CA SER A 288 -16.16 -1.11 -1.84
C SER A 288 -15.07 -0.02 -1.85
N GLN A 289 -14.73 0.53 -0.69
CA GLN A 289 -13.73 1.59 -0.54
C GLN A 289 -12.34 1.03 -0.18
N ASP A 290 -12.20 -0.30 -0.14
CA ASP A 290 -10.91 -0.90 0.21
C ASP A 290 -9.88 -0.71 -0.91
N SER A 291 -8.62 -0.60 -0.47
CA SER A 291 -7.48 -0.42 -1.35
C SER A 291 -6.26 -1.12 -0.80
N VAL A 292 -5.26 -1.31 -1.66
CA VAL A 292 -3.95 -1.83 -1.30
C VAL A 292 -2.89 -0.79 -1.62
N ALA A 293 -2.07 -0.46 -0.64
CA ALA A 293 -0.90 0.39 -0.84
C ALA A 293 0.27 -0.42 -1.43
N LEU A 294 0.89 0.10 -2.49
CA LEU A 294 2.05 -0.46 -3.17
C LEU A 294 3.20 0.54 -3.06
N LYS A 295 4.18 0.20 -2.23
CA LYS A 295 5.38 1.03 -2.04
C LYS A 295 6.49 0.57 -2.98
N ILE A 296 6.90 1.44 -3.89
CA ILE A 296 7.97 1.18 -4.86
C ILE A 296 9.21 1.96 -4.46
N LYS A 297 10.26 1.25 -4.08
CA LYS A 297 11.58 1.85 -3.84
C LYS A 297 12.38 1.84 -5.13
N MET A 298 12.89 3.01 -5.50
CA MET A 298 13.73 3.19 -6.68
C MET A 298 14.80 4.27 -6.40
N PRO A 299 15.95 4.24 -7.07
CA PRO A 299 16.99 5.27 -6.90
C PRO A 299 16.48 6.66 -7.27
N GLU A 300 16.97 7.70 -6.59
CA GLU A 300 16.56 9.09 -6.84
C GLU A 300 16.75 9.53 -8.30
N GLU A 301 17.81 9.04 -8.96
CA GLU A 301 18.07 9.30 -10.39
C GLU A 301 16.92 8.81 -11.28
N LYS A 302 16.33 7.65 -10.96
CA LYS A 302 15.19 7.09 -11.69
C LYS A 302 13.91 7.87 -11.43
N ILE A 303 13.70 8.35 -10.19
CA ILE A 303 12.56 9.21 -9.83
C ILE A 303 12.58 10.48 -10.68
N LYS A 304 13.73 11.18 -10.70
CA LYS A 304 13.92 12.39 -11.48
C LYS A 304 13.68 12.15 -12.97
N ALA A 305 14.25 11.07 -13.52
CA ALA A 305 14.05 10.72 -14.93
C ALA A 305 12.58 10.45 -15.29
N ILE A 306 11.82 9.81 -14.39
CA ILE A 306 10.38 9.57 -14.56
C ILE A 306 9.59 10.89 -14.57
N GLU A 307 9.90 11.80 -13.64
CA GLU A 307 9.25 13.11 -13.56
C GLU A 307 9.62 14.01 -14.75
N GLU A 308 10.88 14.02 -15.17
CA GLU A 308 11.36 14.75 -16.37
C GLU A 308 10.71 14.24 -17.65
N TYR A 309 10.41 12.93 -17.72
CA TYR A 309 9.64 12.36 -18.82
C TYR A 309 8.16 12.79 -18.82
N GLY A 310 7.66 13.33 -17.69
CA GLY A 310 6.30 13.86 -17.55
C GLY A 310 5.33 12.95 -16.82
N ILE A 311 5.80 11.84 -16.21
CA ILE A 311 4.95 10.98 -15.38
C ILE A 311 4.81 11.63 -14.00
N LYS A 312 3.58 12.04 -13.66
CA LYS A 312 3.29 12.60 -12.33
C LYS A 312 3.25 11.48 -11.29
N LEU A 313 4.30 11.40 -10.47
CA LEU A 313 4.33 10.51 -9.31
C LEU A 313 3.40 11.04 -8.20
N PRO A 314 2.67 10.14 -7.52
CA PRO A 314 1.73 10.56 -6.50
C PRO A 314 2.44 10.90 -5.19
N THR A 315 1.85 11.84 -4.47
CA THR A 315 2.25 12.27 -3.13
C THR A 315 1.26 11.76 -2.08
N ILE A 316 1.63 11.81 -0.80
CA ILE A 316 0.72 11.43 0.30
C ILE A 316 -0.59 12.23 0.23
N ASP A 317 -0.50 13.51 -0.16
CA ASP A 317 -1.64 14.43 -0.28
C ASP A 317 -2.67 13.97 -1.32
N ASP A 318 -2.25 13.21 -2.35
CA ASP A 318 -3.15 12.67 -3.37
C ASP A 318 -4.07 11.55 -2.85
N TYR A 319 -3.76 10.99 -1.67
CA TYR A 319 -4.47 9.84 -1.08
C TYR A 319 -5.11 10.11 0.28
N THR A 320 -4.85 11.27 0.89
CA THR A 320 -5.53 11.66 2.12
C THR A 320 -6.98 12.04 1.82
N ASN A 321 -7.90 11.07 1.91
CA ASN A 321 -9.35 11.26 1.80
C ASN A 321 -9.97 11.95 3.05
N SER A 322 -9.21 12.77 3.77
CA SER A 322 -9.78 13.56 4.86
C SER A 322 -10.83 14.49 4.25
N VAL A 323 -11.99 14.66 4.90
CA VAL A 323 -13.14 15.47 4.43
C VAL A 323 -12.80 16.98 4.39
N VAL A 324 -11.52 17.32 4.47
CA VAL A 324 -11.03 18.68 4.44
C VAL A 324 -10.03 18.80 3.30
N ALA A 325 -10.29 19.76 2.42
CA ALA A 325 -9.43 20.13 1.31
C ALA A 325 -8.01 20.47 1.80
N ASN A 326 -7.01 19.77 1.25
CA ASN A 326 -5.60 20.09 1.38
C ASN A 326 -5.22 21.10 0.27
N ASP A 327 -5.31 22.40 0.55
CA ASP A 327 -4.71 23.45 -0.29
C ASP A 327 -3.39 23.95 0.31
N ALA A 328 -2.41 23.05 0.49
CA ALA A 328 -1.01 23.46 0.69
C ALA A 328 -0.04 22.38 0.16
N PRO A 329 1.02 22.74 -0.57
CA PRO A 329 1.94 21.79 -1.18
C PRO A 329 2.93 21.24 -0.13
N SER A 330 3.08 19.91 -0.08
CA SER A 330 4.25 19.29 0.54
C SER A 330 5.54 19.88 -0.07
N THR A 331 6.43 20.37 0.79
CA THR A 331 7.71 20.96 0.42
C THR A 331 8.53 19.98 -0.43
N ALA A 332 9.14 20.49 -1.50
CA ALA A 332 9.68 19.71 -2.61
C ALA A 332 10.87 18.79 -2.29
N GLU A 333 11.47 18.88 -1.10
CA GLU A 333 12.81 18.31 -0.84
C GLU A 333 12.81 16.88 -0.26
N THR A 334 11.66 16.30 0.10
CA THR A 334 11.60 14.96 0.74
C THR A 334 10.54 13.98 0.17
N LYS A 335 9.92 14.32 -0.97
CA LYS A 335 8.67 13.66 -1.45
C LYS A 335 8.73 12.13 -1.63
N HIS A 336 9.91 11.55 -1.90
CA HIS A 336 10.03 10.12 -2.22
C HIS A 336 11.23 9.38 -1.59
N GLN A 337 11.88 9.93 -0.55
CA GLN A 337 13.09 9.33 0.03
C GLN A 337 12.90 7.87 0.51
N ASP A 338 11.70 7.51 0.95
CA ASP A 338 11.38 6.14 1.37
C ASP A 338 10.61 5.34 0.29
N GLY A 339 10.58 5.83 -0.95
CA GLY A 339 9.86 5.23 -2.07
C GLY A 339 8.52 5.89 -2.36
N VAL A 340 7.95 5.55 -3.51
CA VAL A 340 6.69 6.11 -4.03
C VAL A 340 5.53 5.19 -3.64
N LEU A 341 4.46 5.76 -3.09
CA LEU A 341 3.28 5.01 -2.65
C LEU A 341 2.18 5.10 -3.70
N PHE A 342 1.68 3.96 -4.18
CA PHE A 342 0.53 3.90 -5.08
C PHE A 342 -0.61 3.14 -4.41
N PHE A 343 -1.85 3.52 -4.66
CA PHE A 343 -3.02 2.77 -4.19
C PHE A 343 -3.75 2.13 -5.36
N ILE A 344 -4.03 0.83 -5.24
CA ILE A 344 -4.89 0.09 -6.18
C ILE A 344 -6.17 -0.34 -5.47
N ASN A 345 -7.27 -0.42 -6.20
CA ASN A 345 -8.54 -0.93 -5.70
C ASN A 345 -9.17 -1.92 -6.71
N ASN A 346 -10.39 -2.39 -6.43
CA ASN A 346 -11.05 -3.40 -7.27
C ASN A 346 -11.34 -2.93 -8.69
N GLU A 347 -11.42 -1.62 -8.93
CA GLU A 347 -11.88 -1.04 -10.20
C GLU A 347 -10.77 -0.31 -10.95
N ASN A 348 -9.74 0.15 -10.25
CA ASN A 348 -8.75 1.07 -10.78
C ASN A 348 -7.31 0.65 -10.46
N ILE A 349 -6.47 0.72 -11.49
CA ILE A 349 -5.01 0.74 -11.39
C ILE A 349 -4.58 2.11 -11.90
N PRO A 350 -3.87 2.92 -11.10
CA PRO A 350 -3.39 4.22 -11.55
C PRO A 350 -2.55 4.11 -12.83
N SER A 351 -2.79 4.99 -13.81
CA SER A 351 -2.03 4.99 -15.07
C SER A 351 -0.55 5.28 -14.83
N ASN A 352 -0.25 6.20 -13.91
CA ASN A 352 1.13 6.53 -13.52
C ASN A 352 1.87 5.34 -12.88
N LEU A 353 1.19 4.42 -12.19
CA LEU A 353 1.78 3.17 -11.72
C LEU A 353 2.22 2.29 -12.89
N ILE A 354 1.35 2.15 -13.91
CA ILE A 354 1.66 1.38 -15.12
C ILE A 354 2.84 2.01 -15.85
N GLU A 355 2.80 3.31 -16.11
CA GLU A 355 3.85 4.06 -16.79
C GLU A 355 5.18 3.99 -16.02
N THR A 356 5.15 4.04 -14.68
CA THR A 356 6.33 3.84 -13.84
C THR A 356 6.97 2.48 -14.12
N PHE A 357 6.21 1.40 -14.12
CA PHE A 357 6.74 0.06 -14.43
C PHE A 357 7.25 -0.06 -15.87
N GLN A 358 6.62 0.63 -16.83
CA GLN A 358 7.09 0.69 -18.22
C GLN A 358 8.40 1.45 -18.35
N PHE A 359 8.58 2.53 -17.59
CA PHE A 359 9.82 3.30 -17.57
C PHE A 359 10.95 2.54 -16.86
N LEU A 360 10.65 1.82 -15.77
CA LEU A 360 11.66 1.07 -15.01
C LEU A 360 12.35 -0.04 -15.82
N VAL A 361 11.71 -0.56 -16.86
CA VAL A 361 12.29 -1.59 -17.73
C VAL A 361 13.08 -1.01 -18.92
N GLN A 362 13.17 0.31 -19.07
CA GLN A 362 13.88 0.97 -20.17
C GLN A 362 15.34 0.50 -20.28
N ASN A 363 15.77 0.16 -21.50
CA ASN A 363 17.18 -0.09 -21.81
C ASN A 363 17.84 1.12 -22.50
N GLU A 364 19.16 1.06 -22.68
CA GLU A 364 19.96 2.17 -23.20
C GLU A 364 19.61 2.59 -24.64
N TRP A 365 18.95 1.73 -25.42
CA TRP A 365 18.60 1.98 -26.82
C TRP A 365 17.14 2.39 -26.99
N GLU A 366 16.43 2.62 -25.89
CA GLU A 366 15.03 3.02 -25.89
C GLU A 366 14.88 4.47 -25.43
N THR A 367 14.15 5.26 -26.20
CA THR A 367 13.81 6.64 -25.87
C THR A 367 12.30 6.78 -25.73
N GLY A 368 11.84 7.25 -24.57
CA GLY A 368 10.42 7.29 -24.22
C GLY A 368 9.81 5.90 -24.01
N ILE A 369 8.49 5.81 -23.91
CA ILE A 369 7.79 4.54 -23.65
C ILE A 369 7.56 3.77 -24.97
N THR A 370 8.42 2.79 -25.23
CA THR A 370 8.38 1.91 -26.41
C THR A 370 7.38 0.76 -26.27
N LEU A 371 7.14 0.00 -27.35
CA LEU A 371 6.25 -1.18 -27.32
C LEU A 371 6.77 -2.27 -26.37
N ARG A 372 8.08 -2.55 -26.42
CA ARG A 372 8.72 -3.53 -25.53
C ARG A 372 8.60 -3.08 -24.07
N MET A 373 8.82 -1.79 -23.78
CA MET A 373 8.64 -1.24 -22.43
C MET A 373 7.20 -1.38 -21.94
N LYS A 374 6.19 -1.14 -22.81
CA LYS A 374 4.77 -1.35 -22.47
C LYS A 374 4.49 -2.79 -22.05
N LEU A 375 4.93 -3.76 -22.84
CA LEU A 375 4.72 -5.19 -22.59
C LEU A 375 5.51 -5.68 -21.38
N SER A 376 6.81 -5.38 -21.32
CA SER A 376 7.69 -5.74 -20.20
C SER A 376 7.21 -5.13 -18.90
N GLY A 377 6.86 -3.84 -18.88
CA GLY A 377 6.39 -3.15 -17.68
C GLY A 377 5.09 -3.74 -17.12
N LEU A 378 4.12 -4.04 -18.00
CA LEU A 378 2.90 -4.74 -17.60
C LEU A 378 3.20 -6.13 -17.03
N ASN A 379 4.12 -6.89 -17.63
CA ASN A 379 4.48 -8.21 -17.13
C ASN A 379 5.18 -8.14 -15.76
N HIS A 380 6.07 -7.18 -15.55
CA HIS A 380 6.74 -6.96 -14.25
C HIS A 380 5.76 -6.54 -13.16
N LEU A 381 4.85 -5.61 -13.47
CA LEU A 381 3.78 -5.22 -12.54
C LEU A 381 2.89 -6.43 -12.21
N ARG A 382 2.47 -7.19 -13.22
CA ARG A 382 1.67 -8.41 -13.02
C ARG A 382 2.38 -9.42 -12.13
N ALA A 383 3.65 -9.69 -12.37
CA ALA A 383 4.45 -10.62 -11.58
C ALA A 383 4.58 -10.16 -10.13
N ALA A 384 4.83 -8.86 -9.89
CA ALA A 384 4.88 -8.29 -8.55
C ALA A 384 3.55 -8.45 -7.79
N LEU A 385 2.42 -8.21 -8.46
CA LEU A 385 1.08 -8.39 -7.87
C LEU A 385 0.75 -9.88 -7.65
N GLU A 386 1.14 -10.78 -8.56
CA GLU A 386 0.98 -12.23 -8.39
C GLU A 386 1.79 -12.73 -7.18
N THR A 387 3.03 -12.27 -7.00
CA THR A 387 3.84 -12.57 -5.80
C THR A 387 3.16 -12.10 -4.53
N LYS A 388 2.72 -10.82 -4.46
CA LYS A 388 2.01 -10.29 -3.29
C LYS A 388 0.74 -11.07 -2.97
N LYS A 389 -0.07 -11.38 -3.99
CA LYS A 389 -1.28 -12.18 -3.85
C LYS A 389 -1.02 -13.57 -3.27
N ASN A 390 0.04 -14.24 -3.73
CA ASN A 390 0.36 -15.61 -3.29
C ASN A 390 0.88 -15.68 -1.85
N LEU A 391 1.29 -14.56 -1.26
CA LEU A 391 1.69 -14.49 0.15
C LEU A 391 0.49 -14.42 1.12
N LEU A 392 -0.72 -14.17 0.62
CA LEU A 392 -1.92 -14.02 1.44
C LEU A 392 -2.44 -15.39 1.94
N LYS A 393 -2.70 -15.49 3.24
CA LYS A 393 -3.23 -16.70 3.90
C LYS A 393 -4.75 -16.64 4.03
N LEU A 394 -5.46 -17.39 3.20
CA LEU A 394 -6.93 -17.44 3.21
C LEU A 394 -7.52 -18.45 4.20
N ASP A 395 -6.67 -19.29 4.81
CA ASP A 395 -7.03 -20.33 5.77
C ASP A 395 -7.18 -19.78 7.20
N VAL A 396 -8.03 -18.76 7.34
CA VAL A 396 -8.36 -18.17 8.64
C VAL A 396 -9.59 -18.89 9.23
N PRO A 397 -9.57 -19.28 10.52
CA PRO A 397 -10.77 -19.78 11.21
C PRO A 397 -11.95 -18.81 11.13
N GLN A 398 -13.18 -19.27 11.38
CA GLN A 398 -14.38 -18.41 11.40
C GLN A 398 -15.22 -18.60 12.68
N ASP A 399 -14.61 -19.17 13.70
CA ASP A 399 -15.17 -19.44 15.02
C ASP A 399 -15.38 -18.20 15.88
N SER A 400 -14.73 -17.07 15.55
CA SER A 400 -14.87 -15.81 16.27
C SER A 400 -15.15 -14.62 15.34
N GLN A 401 -15.68 -13.53 15.91
CA GLN A 401 -15.89 -12.28 15.16
C GLN A 401 -14.57 -11.66 14.71
N LYS A 402 -13.53 -11.73 15.54
CA LYS A 402 -12.17 -11.32 15.20
C LYS A 402 -11.66 -12.06 13.97
N HIS A 403 -11.78 -13.39 13.95
CA HIS A 403 -11.30 -14.17 12.82
C HIS A 403 -12.07 -13.88 11.53
N LYS A 404 -13.37 -13.57 11.62
CA LYS A 404 -14.14 -13.06 10.48
C LYS A 404 -13.60 -11.72 9.97
N TYR A 405 -13.26 -10.78 10.84
CA TYR A 405 -12.67 -9.51 10.43
C TYR A 405 -11.30 -9.68 9.76
N ILE A 406 -10.45 -10.56 10.28
CA ILE A 406 -9.17 -10.93 9.67
C ILE A 406 -9.41 -11.51 8.27
N LEU A 407 -10.34 -12.46 8.14
CA LEU A 407 -10.66 -13.08 6.87
C LEU A 407 -11.18 -12.05 5.85
N TRP A 408 -12.13 -11.19 6.23
CA TRP A 408 -12.67 -10.15 5.35
C TRP A 408 -11.60 -9.17 4.86
N TYR A 409 -10.63 -8.83 5.71
CA TYR A 409 -9.48 -8.03 5.29
C TYR A 409 -8.67 -8.77 4.22
N ILE A 410 -8.24 -10.01 4.50
CA ILE A 410 -7.37 -10.77 3.57
C ILE A 410 -8.09 -11.07 2.25
N GLU A 411 -9.37 -11.47 2.30
CA GLU A 411 -10.19 -11.70 1.11
C GLU A 411 -10.34 -10.45 0.25
N SER A 412 -10.51 -9.28 0.88
CA SER A 412 -10.60 -8.01 0.18
C SER A 412 -9.28 -7.68 -0.55
N GLN A 413 -8.14 -7.83 0.13
CA GLN A 413 -6.81 -7.65 -0.48
C GLN A 413 -6.58 -8.64 -1.64
N PHE A 414 -6.95 -9.92 -1.46
CA PHE A 414 -6.87 -10.95 -2.50
C PHE A 414 -7.71 -10.61 -3.73
N LYS A 415 -8.93 -10.08 -3.50
CA LYS A 415 -9.85 -9.66 -4.56
C LYS A 415 -9.27 -8.47 -5.35
N ILE A 416 -8.70 -7.48 -4.67
CA ILE A 416 -8.07 -6.31 -5.31
C ILE A 416 -6.91 -6.77 -6.20
N PHE A 417 -5.98 -7.59 -5.68
CA PHE A 417 -4.90 -8.12 -6.50
C PHE A 417 -5.41 -8.93 -7.69
N THR A 418 -6.43 -9.78 -7.48
CA THR A 418 -7.01 -10.59 -8.55
C THR A 418 -7.62 -9.73 -9.66
N SER A 419 -8.35 -8.67 -9.28
CA SER A 419 -8.92 -7.72 -10.24
C SER A 419 -7.82 -6.99 -11.01
N ALA A 420 -6.80 -6.50 -10.32
CA ALA A 420 -5.68 -5.80 -10.93
C ALA A 420 -4.91 -6.69 -11.92
N ILE A 421 -4.58 -7.93 -11.53
CA ILE A 421 -3.93 -8.91 -12.41
C ILE A 421 -4.78 -9.20 -13.65
N LYS A 422 -6.11 -9.34 -13.49
CA LYS A 422 -7.04 -9.56 -14.62
C LYS A 422 -7.05 -8.36 -15.58
N SER A 423 -7.06 -7.14 -15.05
CA SER A 423 -7.01 -5.91 -15.84
C SER A 423 -5.71 -5.83 -16.64
N ILE A 424 -4.57 -6.10 -16.01
CA ILE A 424 -3.25 -6.12 -16.67
C ILE A 424 -3.19 -7.17 -17.78
N LYS A 425 -3.68 -8.40 -17.53
CA LYS A 425 -3.74 -9.45 -18.56
C LYS A 425 -4.61 -9.03 -19.77
N ARG A 426 -5.68 -8.28 -19.54
CA ARG A 426 -6.51 -7.73 -20.62
C ARG A 426 -5.73 -6.69 -21.43
N MET A 427 -5.10 -5.72 -20.77
CA MET A 427 -4.28 -4.69 -21.42
C MET A 427 -3.14 -5.32 -22.24
N GLU A 428 -2.41 -6.28 -21.67
CA GLU A 428 -1.37 -7.03 -22.39
C GLU A 428 -1.94 -7.73 -23.64
N LYS A 429 -3.08 -8.42 -23.51
CA LYS A 429 -3.71 -9.12 -24.63
C LYS A 429 -4.18 -8.18 -25.74
N GLU A 430 -4.66 -6.99 -25.40
CA GLU A 430 -5.05 -5.96 -26.36
C GLU A 430 -3.83 -5.47 -27.15
N ILE A 431 -2.73 -5.10 -26.45
CA ILE A 431 -1.48 -4.68 -27.10
C ILE A 431 -0.93 -5.78 -28.02
N LEU A 432 -0.89 -7.04 -27.55
CA LEU A 432 -0.38 -8.17 -28.35
C LEU A 432 -1.23 -8.44 -29.61
N LYS A 433 -2.53 -8.13 -29.55
CA LYS A 433 -3.43 -8.30 -30.69
C LYS A 433 -3.22 -7.18 -31.71
N ASP A 434 -3.14 -5.94 -31.25
CA ASP A 434 -3.07 -4.75 -32.09
C ASP A 434 -1.69 -4.64 -32.76
N GLU A 435 -0.63 -5.05 -32.06
CA GLU A 435 0.76 -4.95 -32.52
C GLU A 435 1.32 -6.26 -33.09
N LYS A 436 0.44 -7.21 -33.45
CA LYS A 436 0.84 -8.57 -33.89
C LYS A 436 1.87 -8.60 -35.02
N THR A 437 1.86 -7.61 -35.91
CA THR A 437 2.82 -7.49 -37.03
C THR A 437 4.24 -7.20 -36.57
N HIS A 438 4.39 -6.58 -35.40
CA HIS A 438 5.67 -6.21 -34.80
C HIS A 438 6.21 -7.27 -33.82
N LEU A 439 5.55 -8.43 -33.71
CA LEU A 439 5.88 -9.46 -32.73
C LEU A 439 6.35 -10.74 -33.41
N THR A 440 7.54 -11.21 -33.01
CA THR A 440 8.10 -12.48 -33.49
C THR A 440 8.12 -13.50 -32.35
N THR A 441 7.39 -14.60 -32.50
CA THR A 441 7.41 -15.74 -31.57
C THR A 441 8.22 -16.89 -32.13
N LEU A 442 8.83 -17.69 -31.25
CA LEU A 442 9.65 -18.84 -31.69
C LEU A 442 8.80 -19.86 -32.47
N LYS A 443 7.53 -20.05 -32.09
CA LYS A 443 6.59 -20.89 -32.85
C LYS A 443 6.37 -20.40 -34.28
N ASN A 444 6.36 -19.09 -34.52
CA ASN A 444 6.26 -18.53 -35.87
C ASN A 444 7.57 -18.66 -36.64
N VAL A 445 8.72 -18.57 -35.95
CA VAL A 445 10.04 -18.84 -36.54
C VAL A 445 10.10 -20.27 -37.08
N PHE A 446 9.76 -21.27 -36.26
CA PHE A 446 9.73 -22.69 -36.68
C PHE A 446 8.81 -22.93 -37.88
N LYS A 447 7.71 -22.18 -38.01
CA LYS A 447 6.79 -22.30 -39.15
C LYS A 447 7.31 -21.65 -40.43
N LYS A 448 8.05 -20.55 -40.32
CA LYS A 448 8.49 -19.74 -41.47
C LYS A 448 9.88 -20.15 -41.98
N ASP A 449 10.79 -20.56 -41.10
CA ASP A 449 12.14 -20.98 -41.45
C ASP A 449 12.27 -22.52 -41.37
N CYS A 450 11.84 -23.21 -42.43
CA CYS A 450 11.86 -24.68 -42.49
C CYS A 450 13.28 -25.26 -42.35
N LYS A 451 14.32 -24.55 -42.82
CA LYS A 451 15.71 -24.99 -42.68
C LYS A 451 16.15 -24.94 -41.23
N PHE A 452 15.82 -23.85 -40.53
CA PHE A 452 16.08 -23.74 -39.10
C PHE A 452 15.32 -24.82 -38.32
N GLN A 453 14.03 -25.03 -38.61
CA GLN A 453 13.25 -26.12 -37.99
C GLN A 453 13.91 -27.48 -38.20
N GLN A 454 14.31 -27.80 -39.44
CA GLN A 454 14.99 -29.06 -39.74
C GLN A 454 16.29 -29.21 -38.96
N SER A 455 17.02 -28.12 -38.73
CA SER A 455 18.24 -28.18 -37.94
C SER A 455 18.02 -28.54 -36.48
N MET A 456 16.85 -28.24 -35.92
CA MET A 456 16.51 -28.61 -34.54
C MET A 456 16.24 -30.12 -34.40
N LEU A 457 15.86 -30.81 -35.48
CA LEU A 457 15.70 -32.27 -35.48
C LEU A 457 17.03 -33.00 -35.19
N PHE A 458 18.15 -32.46 -35.67
CA PHE A 458 19.48 -33.01 -35.41
C PHE A 458 19.89 -32.89 -33.94
N LEU A 459 19.33 -31.91 -33.22
CA LEU A 459 19.45 -31.78 -31.77
C LEU A 459 18.43 -32.62 -30.99
N GLY A 460 17.61 -33.42 -31.68
CA GLY A 460 16.61 -34.29 -31.07
C GLY A 460 15.23 -33.67 -30.86
N PHE A 461 14.97 -32.46 -31.38
CA PHE A 461 13.68 -31.78 -31.21
C PHE A 461 12.78 -31.95 -32.42
N ALA A 462 11.69 -32.71 -32.27
CA ALA A 462 10.72 -32.98 -33.34
C ALA A 462 9.96 -31.72 -33.80
N ASP A 463 9.63 -30.85 -32.86
CA ASP A 463 8.85 -29.63 -33.08
C ASP A 463 9.11 -28.59 -31.97
N TYR A 464 8.36 -27.48 -32.02
CA TYR A 464 8.42 -26.43 -31.02
C TYR A 464 8.00 -26.89 -29.62
N ASP A 465 7.04 -27.82 -29.51
CA ASP A 465 6.54 -28.25 -28.21
C ASP A 465 7.61 -29.10 -27.49
N ALA A 466 8.39 -29.92 -28.22
CA ALA A 466 9.54 -30.64 -27.68
C ALA A 466 10.67 -29.70 -27.15
N VAL A 467 10.89 -28.56 -27.83
CA VAL A 467 11.82 -27.50 -27.37
C VAL A 467 11.33 -26.87 -26.08
N LEU A 468 10.02 -26.60 -26.00
CA LEU A 468 9.39 -26.01 -24.83
C LEU A 468 9.58 -26.91 -23.60
N GLU A 469 9.28 -28.21 -23.74
CA GLU A 469 9.43 -29.22 -22.68
C GLU A 469 10.87 -29.36 -22.19
N SER A 470 11.83 -29.22 -23.10
CA SER A 470 13.27 -29.37 -22.80
C SER A 470 13.94 -28.08 -22.31
N GLN A 471 13.19 -26.97 -22.19
CA GLN A 471 13.70 -25.65 -21.81
C GLN A 471 14.86 -25.15 -22.69
N PHE A 472 14.85 -25.52 -23.98
CA PHE A 472 15.93 -25.19 -24.93
C PHE A 472 15.65 -23.93 -25.77
N GLN A 473 14.67 -23.13 -25.34
CA GLN A 473 14.09 -22.02 -26.10
C GLN A 473 15.10 -20.90 -26.33
N ASP A 474 15.89 -20.57 -25.30
CA ASP A 474 16.91 -19.51 -25.40
C ASP A 474 17.98 -19.88 -26.41
N GLN A 475 18.48 -21.11 -26.39
CA GLN A 475 19.48 -21.59 -27.36
C GLN A 475 18.91 -21.54 -28.79
N CYS A 476 17.64 -21.92 -28.99
CA CYS A 476 16.99 -21.75 -30.29
C CYS A 476 16.95 -20.27 -30.74
N TRP A 477 16.64 -19.34 -29.83
CA TRP A 477 16.69 -17.92 -30.14
C TRP A 477 18.10 -17.46 -30.52
N LEU A 478 19.12 -17.84 -29.76
CA LEU A 478 20.51 -17.48 -30.06
C LEU A 478 20.94 -17.96 -31.45
N LEU A 479 20.64 -19.22 -31.79
CA LEU A 479 20.95 -19.78 -33.11
C LEU A 479 20.22 -19.02 -34.23
N TRP A 480 18.94 -18.73 -34.05
CA TRP A 480 18.16 -18.05 -35.08
C TRP A 480 18.57 -16.57 -35.25
N LEU A 481 18.95 -15.88 -34.18
CA LEU A 481 19.45 -14.51 -34.24
C LEU A 481 20.79 -14.42 -34.99
N ILE A 482 21.73 -15.36 -34.75
CA ILE A 482 22.99 -15.43 -35.50
C ILE A 482 22.72 -15.77 -36.98
N ARG A 483 21.72 -16.63 -37.26
CA ARG A 483 21.27 -16.90 -38.62
C ARG A 483 20.73 -15.64 -39.31
N CYS A 484 19.98 -14.80 -38.60
CA CYS A 484 19.52 -13.50 -39.13
C CYS A 484 20.69 -12.55 -39.40
N TYR A 485 21.72 -12.52 -38.53
CA TYR A 485 22.96 -11.78 -38.79
C TYR A 485 23.65 -12.25 -40.08
N ASN A 486 23.70 -13.56 -40.30
CA ASN A 486 24.30 -14.15 -41.49
C ASN A 486 23.35 -14.20 -42.72
N ARG A 487 22.23 -13.48 -42.70
CA ARG A 487 21.20 -13.42 -43.76
C ARG A 487 21.78 -13.43 -45.18
N ASP A 488 22.75 -12.58 -45.46
CA ASP A 488 23.28 -12.37 -46.82
C ASP A 488 24.09 -13.57 -47.36
N GLN A 489 24.42 -14.53 -46.50
CA GLN A 489 25.12 -15.76 -46.88
C GLN A 489 24.15 -16.86 -47.38
N TYR A 490 22.84 -16.64 -47.26
CA TYR A 490 21.81 -17.61 -47.63
C TYR A 490 21.03 -17.17 -48.88
N THR A 491 21.21 -17.87 -49.98
CA THR A 491 20.42 -17.68 -51.20
C THR A 491 18.98 -18.17 -50.99
N ASN A 492 17.99 -17.29 -51.22
CA ASN A 492 16.53 -17.53 -51.14
C ASN A 492 15.90 -17.64 -49.73
N ASP A 493 16.66 -17.38 -48.65
CA ASP A 493 16.11 -17.42 -47.27
C ASP A 493 15.74 -16.01 -46.76
N SER A 494 15.76 -15.01 -47.63
CA SER A 494 15.56 -13.60 -47.28
C SER A 494 14.16 -13.26 -46.77
N GLU A 495 13.16 -14.11 -46.95
CA GLU A 495 11.81 -13.85 -46.45
C GLU A 495 11.63 -14.28 -44.97
N CYS A 496 12.40 -15.25 -44.48
CA CYS A 496 12.27 -15.79 -43.14
C CYS A 496 13.25 -15.20 -42.10
N LEU A 497 14.21 -14.36 -42.51
CA LEU A 497 15.32 -13.87 -41.68
C LEU A 497 15.28 -12.35 -41.43
N PRO A 498 14.25 -11.73 -40.82
CA PRO A 498 13.92 -10.29 -40.93
C PRO A 498 15.10 -9.28 -40.91
N MET A 499 15.05 -8.26 -41.78
CA MET A 499 16.11 -7.25 -41.94
C MET A 499 16.35 -6.44 -40.66
N TRP A 500 15.29 -6.10 -39.92
CA TRP A 500 15.43 -5.32 -38.69
C TRP A 500 16.31 -6.02 -37.63
N ILE A 501 16.26 -7.35 -37.55
CA ILE A 501 17.14 -8.13 -36.66
C ILE A 501 18.59 -8.05 -37.14
N HIS A 502 18.81 -8.21 -38.45
CA HIS A 502 20.13 -8.09 -39.04
C HIS A 502 20.77 -6.72 -38.75
N ASP A 503 20.04 -5.63 -39.04
CA ASP A 503 20.51 -4.26 -38.85
C ASP A 503 20.84 -3.97 -37.37
N LEU A 504 19.98 -4.40 -36.44
CA LEU A 504 20.23 -4.27 -35.01
C LEU A 504 21.43 -5.11 -34.56
N PHE A 505 21.57 -6.34 -35.04
CA PHE A 505 22.71 -7.19 -34.71
C PHE A 505 24.02 -6.54 -35.18
N VAL A 506 24.07 -6.05 -36.43
CA VAL A 506 25.24 -5.36 -36.98
C VAL A 506 25.58 -4.13 -36.15
N LYS A 507 24.58 -3.33 -35.77
CA LYS A 507 24.77 -2.15 -34.93
C LYS A 507 25.28 -2.54 -33.53
N LEU A 508 24.69 -3.55 -32.91
CA LEU A 508 25.05 -4.00 -31.55
C LEU A 508 26.47 -4.54 -31.54
N ARG A 509 26.83 -5.37 -32.52
CA ARG A 509 28.19 -5.89 -32.70
C ARG A 509 29.25 -4.79 -32.81
N LYS A 510 28.95 -3.68 -33.51
CA LYS A 510 29.90 -2.55 -33.66
C LYS A 510 30.10 -1.77 -32.36
N ASN A 511 29.08 -1.74 -31.50
CA ASN A 511 29.05 -0.89 -30.32
C ASN A 511 29.26 -1.67 -29.01
N THR A 512 29.52 -2.98 -29.08
CA THR A 512 29.62 -3.84 -27.90
C THR A 512 31.02 -4.40 -27.73
N ASP A 513 31.62 -4.10 -26.59
CA ASP A 513 32.79 -4.82 -26.11
C ASP A 513 32.38 -6.09 -25.36
N ILE A 514 33.09 -7.18 -25.61
CA ILE A 514 32.87 -8.48 -24.97
C ILE A 514 33.87 -8.62 -23.81
N SER A 515 33.34 -8.77 -22.60
CA SER A 515 34.13 -8.98 -21.40
C SER A 515 34.63 -10.41 -21.26
N ALA A 516 35.71 -10.60 -20.52
CA ALA A 516 36.23 -11.95 -20.20
C ALA A 516 35.21 -12.82 -19.45
N GLN A 517 34.36 -12.21 -18.62
CA GLN A 517 33.32 -12.93 -17.89
C GLN A 517 32.24 -13.48 -18.83
N GLU A 518 31.81 -12.70 -19.82
CA GLU A 518 30.83 -13.16 -20.81
C GLU A 518 31.39 -14.31 -21.64
N VAL A 519 32.66 -14.25 -22.02
CA VAL A 519 33.35 -15.37 -22.68
C VAL A 519 33.28 -16.63 -21.81
N LEU A 520 33.59 -16.54 -20.52
CA LEU A 520 33.52 -17.69 -19.60
C LEU A 520 32.11 -18.25 -19.46
N ASN A 521 31.08 -17.39 -19.43
CA ASN A 521 29.69 -17.80 -19.26
C ASN A 521 29.14 -18.54 -20.50
N TYR A 522 29.44 -18.04 -21.70
CA TYR A 522 28.85 -18.55 -22.94
C TYR A 522 29.70 -19.61 -23.64
N LYS A 523 31.01 -19.69 -23.36
CA LYS A 523 31.93 -20.65 -24.01
C LYS A 523 31.47 -22.11 -23.87
N PRO A 524 31.04 -22.62 -22.69
CA PRO A 524 30.60 -24.01 -22.57
C PRO A 524 29.37 -24.33 -23.44
N ILE A 525 28.43 -23.38 -23.52
CA ILE A 525 27.21 -23.54 -24.33
C ILE A 525 27.58 -23.55 -25.83
N TYR A 526 28.45 -22.63 -26.24
CA TYR A 526 28.93 -22.54 -27.61
C TYR A 526 29.67 -23.81 -28.04
N GLU A 527 30.63 -24.30 -27.24
CA GLU A 527 31.45 -25.47 -27.56
C GLU A 527 30.61 -26.75 -27.68
N ASN A 528 29.52 -26.85 -26.92
CA ASN A 528 28.59 -27.99 -26.97
C ASN A 528 27.61 -27.94 -28.15
N LEU A 529 27.46 -26.81 -28.85
CA LEU A 529 26.45 -26.64 -29.89
C LEU A 529 27.06 -26.36 -31.27
N ILE A 530 27.75 -25.23 -31.40
CA ILE A 530 28.09 -24.67 -32.72
C ILE A 530 29.10 -25.53 -33.49
N PRO A 531 30.20 -26.03 -32.90
CA PRO A 531 31.18 -26.83 -33.65
C PRO A 531 30.55 -28.08 -34.28
N ASP A 532 29.75 -28.83 -33.52
CA ASP A 532 29.10 -30.04 -34.01
C ASP A 532 28.03 -29.72 -35.08
N LEU A 533 27.20 -28.71 -34.83
CA LEU A 533 26.21 -28.23 -35.81
C LEU A 533 26.85 -27.75 -37.12
N SER A 534 28.04 -27.16 -37.08
CA SER A 534 28.76 -26.72 -38.28
C SER A 534 29.25 -27.88 -39.16
N VAL A 535 29.52 -29.04 -38.56
CA VAL A 535 29.92 -30.27 -39.27
C VAL A 535 28.68 -30.99 -39.80
N GLN A 536 27.63 -31.10 -39.00
CA GLN A 536 26.42 -31.86 -39.35
C GLN A 536 25.52 -31.11 -40.34
N ILE A 537 25.46 -29.77 -40.25
CA ILE A 537 24.54 -28.92 -41.03
C ILE A 537 25.30 -27.69 -41.56
N PRO A 538 26.31 -27.91 -42.43
CA PRO A 538 27.18 -26.84 -42.95
C PRO A 538 26.44 -25.79 -43.78
N GLU A 539 25.28 -26.14 -44.36
CA GLU A 539 24.45 -25.22 -45.13
C GLU A 539 23.84 -24.07 -44.31
N ILE A 540 23.73 -24.24 -42.98
CA ILE A 540 23.31 -23.20 -42.03
C ILE A 540 24.52 -22.68 -41.25
N TYR A 541 25.16 -23.56 -40.49
CA TYR A 541 26.16 -23.19 -39.47
C TYR A 541 27.59 -23.14 -40.02
N GLY A 542 27.81 -23.61 -41.25
CA GLY A 542 29.07 -23.46 -41.99
C GLY A 542 29.13 -22.21 -42.88
N LYS A 543 28.06 -21.39 -42.91
CA LYS A 543 27.97 -20.16 -43.71
C LYS A 543 27.92 -18.92 -42.83
N GLY A 544 28.82 -17.97 -43.08
CA GLY A 544 28.92 -16.72 -42.33
C GLY A 544 29.76 -16.84 -41.05
N GLN A 545 29.52 -15.94 -40.08
CA GLN A 545 30.26 -15.91 -38.82
C GLN A 545 29.42 -16.57 -37.71
N TRP A 546 29.87 -17.73 -37.26
CA TRP A 546 29.29 -18.49 -36.15
C TRP A 546 30.35 -18.67 -35.06
N THR A 547 30.94 -17.58 -34.57
CA THR A 547 31.95 -17.61 -33.51
C THR A 547 31.31 -17.37 -32.14
N LEU A 548 32.09 -17.62 -31.08
CA LEU A 548 31.68 -17.30 -29.71
C LEU A 548 31.29 -15.82 -29.56
N SER A 549 31.93 -14.92 -30.32
CA SER A 549 31.59 -13.50 -30.29
C SER A 549 30.18 -13.22 -30.81
N GLU A 550 29.77 -13.78 -31.95
CA GLU A 550 28.37 -13.62 -32.41
C GLU A 550 27.39 -14.28 -31.45
N PHE A 551 27.76 -15.39 -30.83
CA PHE A 551 26.91 -16.05 -29.84
C PHE A 551 26.61 -15.15 -28.63
N ILE A 552 27.61 -14.44 -28.12
CA ILE A 552 27.46 -13.48 -27.03
C ILE A 552 26.62 -12.27 -27.48
N ILE A 553 26.85 -11.76 -28.70
CA ILE A 553 26.07 -10.64 -29.25
C ILE A 553 24.59 -11.04 -29.45
N ALA A 554 24.31 -12.27 -29.88
CA ALA A 554 22.94 -12.79 -29.98
C ALA A 554 22.23 -12.79 -28.62
N ALA A 555 22.93 -13.14 -27.53
CA ALA A 555 22.34 -13.11 -26.19
C ALA A 555 21.99 -11.68 -25.76
N LYS A 556 22.89 -10.72 -25.97
CA LYS A 556 22.61 -9.31 -25.71
C LYS A 556 21.46 -8.76 -26.57
N LEU A 557 21.39 -9.20 -27.83
CA LEU A 557 20.29 -8.80 -28.72
C LEU A 557 18.96 -9.37 -28.22
N LEU A 558 18.94 -10.63 -27.77
CA LEU A 558 17.76 -11.26 -27.19
C LEU A 558 17.25 -10.48 -25.97
N ASP A 559 18.14 -10.06 -25.07
CA ASP A 559 17.79 -9.23 -23.91
C ASP A 559 17.31 -7.82 -24.31
N LEU A 560 17.87 -7.27 -25.38
CA LEU A 560 17.54 -5.92 -25.88
C LEU A 560 16.12 -5.85 -26.48
N VAL A 561 15.76 -6.84 -27.30
CA VAL A 561 14.52 -6.82 -28.10
C VAL A 561 13.44 -7.76 -27.59
N GLY A 562 13.80 -8.68 -26.69
CA GLY A 562 12.89 -9.63 -26.08
C GLY A 562 12.05 -9.03 -24.96
N PHE A 563 10.84 -9.53 -24.81
CA PHE A 563 10.15 -9.53 -23.53
C PHE A 563 9.63 -10.93 -23.23
N VAL A 564 9.62 -11.28 -21.95
CA VAL A 564 9.18 -12.59 -21.47
C VAL A 564 7.74 -12.51 -21.01
N ARG A 565 6.91 -13.44 -21.47
CA ARG A 565 5.47 -13.45 -21.24
C ARG A 565 5.03 -14.62 -20.37
N GLY A 566 4.03 -14.35 -19.53
CA GLY A 566 3.26 -15.42 -18.87
C GLY A 566 4.03 -16.17 -17.79
N LYS A 567 3.51 -17.34 -17.40
CA LYS A 567 4.19 -18.26 -16.46
C LYS A 567 5.14 -19.22 -17.17
N GLU A 568 4.88 -19.51 -18.43
CA GLU A 568 5.69 -20.36 -19.30
C GLU A 568 7.00 -19.70 -19.76
N GLN A 569 7.22 -18.44 -19.36
CA GLN A 569 8.38 -17.64 -19.73
C GLN A 569 8.61 -17.58 -21.26
N GLU A 570 7.52 -17.47 -22.04
CA GLU A 570 7.61 -17.37 -23.50
C GLU A 570 8.31 -16.07 -23.88
N CYS A 571 9.50 -16.14 -24.45
CA CYS A 571 10.19 -14.98 -25.01
C CYS A 571 9.62 -14.61 -26.39
N ILE A 572 9.28 -13.34 -26.57
CA ILE A 572 8.75 -12.76 -27.81
C ILE A 572 9.63 -11.56 -28.17
N LEU A 573 10.11 -11.52 -29.41
CA LEU A 573 10.90 -10.38 -29.91
C LEU A 573 9.97 -9.27 -30.41
N VAL A 574 10.34 -8.03 -30.11
CA VAL A 574 9.57 -6.82 -30.44
C VAL A 574 10.31 -6.01 -31.49
N GLU A 575 9.69 -5.83 -32.65
CA GLU A 575 10.16 -4.93 -33.68
C GLU A 575 9.70 -3.50 -33.38
N GLN A 576 10.66 -2.60 -33.19
CA GLN A 576 10.44 -1.18 -32.94
C GLN A 576 11.71 -0.39 -33.31
N THR A 577 11.66 0.93 -33.19
CA THR A 577 12.85 1.77 -33.37
C THR A 577 13.71 1.73 -32.10
N TYR A 578 14.97 1.34 -32.27
CA TYR A 578 16.00 1.38 -31.23
C TYR A 578 17.07 2.41 -31.61
N SER A 579 17.35 3.34 -30.69
CA SER A 579 18.24 4.51 -30.89
C SER A 579 19.70 4.14 -31.03
#